data_AF-A0A7S6U6P9-F1
#
_entry.id   AF-A0A7S6U6P9-F1
#
_cell.length_a   1.000
_cell.length_b   1.000
_cell.length_c   1.000
_cell.angle_alpha   90.00
_cell.angle_beta   90.00
_cell.angle_gamma   90.00
#
_symmetry.space_group_name_H-M   'P 1'
#
loop_
_entity.id
_entity.type
_entity.pdbx_description
1 polymer ?
#
loop_
_entity_poly.entity_id
_entity_poly.type
_entity_poly.pdbx_seq_one_letter_code
_entity_poly.pdbx_strand_id
1 'polypeptide(L)' 'MKDKLTNLEKLIAILKDGKWHSSDELAANVSFRFGHTIFEARKKGYLIEKKQVANNQFEYRLLTEEPMS' A
#
# COMPACT_ATOMS: atom_id res chain seq x y z
N MET A 1 2.49 26.49 4.22
CA MET A 1 3.37 25.54 3.51
C MET A 1 2.53 24.30 3.19
N LYS A 2 2.59 23.73 1.98
CA LYS A 2 1.95 22.44 1.70
C LYS A 2 2.90 21.37 2.22
N ASP A 3 2.57 20.74 3.35
CA ASP A 3 3.36 19.63 3.87
C ASP A 3 3.44 18.53 2.82
N LYS A 4 4.66 18.11 2.50
CA LYS A 4 4.91 17.08 1.50
C LYS A 4 4.53 15.75 2.13
N LEU A 5 3.42 15.16 1.70
CA LEU A 5 2.97 13.84 2.13
C LEU A 5 4.13 12.84 2.07
N THR A 6 4.35 12.13 3.17
CA THR A 6 5.30 11.04 3.29
C THR A 6 4.91 9.88 2.39
N ASN A 7 5.87 9.02 2.04
CA ASN A 7 5.56 7.82 1.24
C ASN A 7 4.56 6.91 1.93
N LEU A 8 4.58 6.84 3.28
CA LEU A 8 3.59 6.06 4.02
C LEU A 8 2.19 6.65 3.87
N GLU A 9 2.02 7.96 4.03
CA GLU A 9 0.71 8.59 3.87
C GLU A 9 0.17 8.44 2.45
N LYS A 10 1.04 8.56 1.43
CA LYS A 10 0.67 8.30 0.03
C LYS A 10 0.22 6.86 -0.18
N LEU A 11 0.96 5.90 0.36
CA LEU A 11 0.63 4.48 0.27
C LEU A 11 -0.73 4.19 0.89
N ILE A 12 -0.96 4.66 2.12
CA ILE A 12 -2.24 4.47 2.80
C ILE A 12 -3.38 5.19 2.07
N ALA A 13 -3.14 6.40 1.55
CA ALA A 13 -4.14 7.15 0.80
C ALA A 13 -4.62 6.43 -0.47
N ILE A 14 -3.75 5.64 -1.10
CA ILE A 14 -4.11 4.78 -2.24
C ILE A 14 -4.86 3.54 -1.74
N LEU A 15 -4.25 2.76 -0.84
CA LEU A 15 -4.77 1.46 -0.45
C LEU A 15 -6.04 1.51 0.42
N LYS A 16 -6.37 2.66 1.03
CA LYS A 16 -7.53 2.81 1.92
C LYS A 16 -8.88 2.54 1.28
N ASP A 17 -8.95 2.48 -0.06
CA ASP A 17 -10.19 2.13 -0.76
C ASP A 17 -10.51 0.63 -0.69
N GLY A 18 -9.60 -0.17 -0.12
CA GLY A 18 -9.78 -1.61 0.04
C GLY A 18 -9.77 -2.37 -1.29
N LYS A 19 -9.20 -1.81 -2.36
CA LYS A 19 -9.03 -2.46 -3.65
C LYS A 19 -7.60 -2.96 -3.84
N TRP A 20 -7.45 -3.80 -4.85
CA TRP A 20 -6.14 -4.28 -5.29
C TRP A 20 -5.48 -3.24 -6.20
N HIS A 21 -4.28 -2.83 -5.84
CA HIS A 21 -3.44 -1.90 -6.60
C HIS A 21 -2.17 -2.58 -7.07
N SER A 22 -1.77 -2.31 -8.30
CA SER A 22 -0.59 -2.91 -8.92
C SER A 22 0.71 -2.35 -8.36
N SER A 23 1.80 -3.14 -8.44
CA SER A 23 3.16 -2.66 -8.16
C SER A 23 3.52 -1.40 -8.95
N ASP A 24 3.11 -1.32 -10.22
CA ASP A 24 3.43 -0.20 -11.10
C ASP A 24 2.73 1.09 -10.66
N GLU A 25 1.45 0.98 -10.28
CA GLU A 25 0.69 2.10 -9.72
C GLU A 25 1.31 2.62 -8.43
N LEU A 26 1.71 1.71 -7.53
CA LEU A 26 2.36 2.09 -6.28
C LEU A 26 3.76 2.69 -6.51
N ALA A 27 4.50 2.17 -7.49
CA ALA A 27 5.80 2.72 -7.86
C ALA A 27 5.68 4.16 -8.39
N ALA A 28 4.66 4.43 -9.20
CA ALA A 28 4.41 5.73 -9.80
C ALA A 28 3.89 6.77 -8.78
N ASN A 29 2.95 6.38 -7.92
CA ASN A 29 2.26 7.31 -7.02
C ASN A 29 2.93 7.46 -5.65
N VAL A 30 3.62 6.43 -5.17
CA VAL A 30 4.33 6.45 -3.88
C VAL A 30 5.83 6.70 -4.10
N SER A 31 6.52 5.72 -4.69
CA SER A 31 7.96 5.73 -4.99
C SER A 31 8.38 4.40 -5.62
N PHE A 32 9.42 4.40 -6.46
CA PHE A 32 10.07 3.16 -6.93
C PHE A 32 10.52 2.21 -5.79
N ARG A 33 10.70 2.73 -4.57
CA ARG A 33 11.00 1.94 -3.36
C ARG A 33 9.78 1.63 -2.49
N PHE A 34 8.56 1.65 -3.02
CA PHE A 34 7.34 1.43 -2.24
C PHE A 34 7.35 0.12 -1.45
N GLY A 35 8.09 -0.91 -1.88
CA GLY A 35 8.27 -2.16 -1.13
C GLY A 35 8.83 -1.94 0.30
N HIS A 36 9.76 -0.99 0.49
CA HIS A 36 10.23 -0.62 1.82
C HIS A 36 9.13 0.06 2.63
N THR A 37 8.29 0.88 1.99
CA THR A 37 7.14 1.52 2.62
C THR A 37 6.07 0.51 3.06
N ILE A 38 5.82 -0.53 2.27
CA ILE A 38 4.94 -1.66 2.65
C ILE A 38 5.47 -2.37 3.91
N PHE A 39 6.78 -2.63 3.95
CA PHE A 39 7.42 -3.26 5.12
C PHE A 39 7.25 -2.41 6.38
N GLU A 40 7.55 -1.11 6.30
CA GLU A 40 7.36 -0.18 7.40
C GLU A 40 5.88 -0.04 7.82
N ALA A 41 4.94 -0.03 6.87
CA ALA A 41 3.51 -0.01 7.16
C ALA A 41 3.09 -1.25 7.95
N ARG A 42 3.49 -2.45 7.53
CA ARG A 42 3.19 -3.69 8.26
C ARG A 42 3.76 -3.69 9.67
N LYS A 43 4.98 -3.17 9.87
CA LYS A 43 5.56 -3.00 11.22
C LYS A 43 4.78 -2.03 12.11
N LYS A 44 4.05 -1.09 11.51
CA LYS A 44 3.15 -0.15 12.20
C LYS A 44 1.74 -0.71 12.44
N GLY A 45 1.46 -1.95 12.04
CA GLY A 45 0.16 -2.61 12.26
C GLY A 45 -0.80 -2.55 11.07
N TYR A 46 -0.41 -1.97 9.93
CA TYR A 46 -1.28 -1.98 8.76
C TYR A 46 -1.36 -3.37 8.13
N LEU A 47 -2.58 -3.89 8.01
CA LEU A 47 -2.87 -5.17 7.39
C LEU A 47 -2.89 -5.04 5.86
N ILE A 48 -1.72 -5.14 5.24
CA ILE A 48 -1.57 -5.04 3.77
C ILE A 48 -1.39 -6.43 3.17
N GLU A 49 -2.36 -6.89 2.39
CA GLU A 49 -2.26 -8.10 1.62
C GLU A 49 -1.37 -7.92 0.39
N LYS A 50 -0.80 -9.03 -0.07
CA LYS A 50 -0.03 -9.12 -1.32
C LYS A 50 -0.48 -10.39 -2.04
N LYS A 51 -0.81 -10.28 -3.32
CA LYS A 51 -1.04 -11.44 -4.19
C LYS A 51 -0.20 -11.34 -5.46
N GLN A 52 0.09 -12.49 -6.06
CA GLN A 52 0.73 -12.56 -7.37
C GLN A 52 -0.34 -12.77 -8.43
N VAL A 53 -0.35 -11.94 -9.47
CA VAL A 53 -1.33 -12.02 -10.56
C VAL A 53 -0.76 -12.60 -11.85
N ALA A 54 0.55 -12.46 -12.07
CA ALA A 54 1.28 -13.06 -13.18
C ALA A 54 2.77 -13.22 -12.83
N ASN A 55 3.57 -13.67 -13.78
CA ASN A 55 5.02 -13.76 -13.60
C ASN A 55 5.59 -12.37 -13.25
N ASN A 56 6.20 -12.24 -12.06
CA ASN A 56 6.73 -10.99 -11.50
C ASN A 56 5.72 -9.82 -11.35
N GLN A 57 4.41 -10.07 -11.44
CA GLN A 57 3.38 -9.04 -11.22
C GLN A 57 2.65 -9.27 -9.92
N PHE A 58 2.58 -8.22 -9.09
CA PHE A 58 1.98 -8.27 -7.77
C PHE A 58 0.97 -7.14 -7.58
N GLU A 59 -0.03 -7.43 -6.77
CA GLU A 59 -1.00 -6.45 -6.32
C GLU A 59 -1.08 -6.43 -4.79
N TYR A 60 -1.47 -5.29 -4.26
CA TYR A 60 -1.53 -5.00 -2.83
C TYR A 60 -2.86 -4.35 -2.47
N ARG A 61 -3.35 -4.61 -1.27
CA ARG A 61 -4.59 -4.04 -0.74
C ARG A 61 -4.45 -3.80 0.77
N LEU A 62 -5.03 -2.73 1.29
CA LEU A 62 -5.23 -2.58 2.73
C LEU A 62 -6.52 -3.31 3.14
N LEU A 63 -6.42 -4.24 4.09
CA LEU A 63 -7.57 -4.74 4.80
C LEU A 63 -7.99 -3.65 5.79
N THR A 64 -9.16 -3.07 5.57
CA THR A 64 -9.86 -2.37 6.64
C THR A 64 -10.21 -3.41 7.68
N GLU A 65 -9.79 -3.22 8.94
CA GLU A 65 -10.38 -3.97 10.04
C GLU A 65 -11.88 -3.67 10.00
N GLU A 66 -12.69 -4.59 9.47
CA GLU A 66 -14.07 -4.63 9.89
C GLU A 66 -14.02 -4.90 11.40
N PRO A 67 -14.65 -4.04 12.23
CA PRO A 67 -14.77 -4.37 13.64
C PRO A 67 -15.45 -5.73 13.69
N MET A 68 -14.77 -6.73 14.26
CA MET A 68 -15.41 -8.00 14.61
C MET A 68 -16.66 -7.66 15.40
N SER A 69 -17.80 -7.91 14.77
CA SER A 69 -19.12 -7.73 15.35
C SER A 69 -19.60 -9.02 15.98
#